data_AF-A0A7X6TXI8-F1
#
_entry.id   AF-A0A7X6TXI8-F1
#
_cell.length_a   1.000
_cell.length_b   1.000
_cell.length_c   1.000
_cell.angle_alpha   90.00
_cell.angle_beta   90.00
_cell.angle_gamma   90.00
#
_symmetry.space_group_name_H-M   'P 1'
#
loop_
_entity.id
_entity.type
_entity.pdbx_description
1 polymer ?
#
loop_
_entity_poly.entity_id
_entity_poly.type
_entity_poly.pdbx_seq_one_letter_code
_entity_poly.pdbx_strand_id
1 'polypeptide(L)'
;PEIILEKAHLVCFDRPGYRAEDVAASVAWIRSKGGLVTLIDSLDLEISSTDIRNRVAKDLPHRSFLHPDVYDYIHEHKLYQSRE
;
A
#
# COMPACT_ATOMS: atom_id res chain seq x y z
N PRO A 1 9.86 2.00 17.75
CA PRO A 1 10.00 1.10 16.56
C PRO A 1 11.06 0.00 16.73
N GLU A 2 11.81 0.01 17.82
CA GLU A 2 13.01 -0.77 18.11
C GLU A 2 12.70 -2.27 18.07
N ILE A 3 11.58 -2.70 18.66
CA ILE A 3 11.15 -4.11 18.66
C ILE A 3 10.91 -4.63 17.24
N ILE A 4 10.40 -3.80 16.33
CA ILE A 4 10.18 -4.20 14.93
C ILE A 4 11.53 -4.38 14.23
N LEU A 5 12.45 -3.42 14.42
CA LEU A 5 13.77 -3.48 13.80
C LEU A 5 14.64 -4.62 14.33
N GLU A 6 14.43 -5.02 15.59
CA GLU A 6 15.09 -6.17 16.22
C GLU A 6 14.53 -7.50 15.69
N LYS A 7 13.21 -7.59 15.48
CA LYS A 7 12.53 -8.87 15.22
C LYS A 7 12.20 -9.13 13.76
N ALA A 8 12.32 -8.13 12.89
CA ALA A 8 11.88 -8.24 11.51
C ALA A 8 12.88 -7.64 10.52
N HIS A 9 12.86 -8.19 9.30
CA HIS A 9 13.48 -7.58 8.13
C HIS A 9 12.43 -6.76 7.39
N LEU A 10 12.67 -5.46 7.27
CA LEU A 10 11.81 -4.57 6.49
C LEU A 10 12.06 -4.77 5.00
N VAL A 11 11.03 -5.21 4.28
CA VAL A 11 11.03 -5.29 2.82
C VAL A 11 10.09 -4.21 2.31
N CYS A 12 10.64 -3.21 1.62
CA CYS A 12 9.90 -2.04 1.19
C CYS A 12 9.87 -1.98 -0.34
N PHE A 13 8.71 -1.66 -0.88
CA PHE A 13 8.56 -1.25 -2.28
C PHE A 13 8.71 0.27 -2.35
N ASP A 14 9.36 0.78 -3.39
CA ASP A 14 9.24 2.19 -3.68
C ASP A 14 7.83 2.49 -4.20
N ARG A 15 7.41 3.73 -4.02
CA ARG A 15 6.13 4.21 -4.54
C ARG A 15 6.38 5.57 -5.16
N PRO A 16 5.82 5.85 -6.35
CA PRO A 16 5.89 7.16 -6.96
C PRO A 16 5.40 8.24 -5.99
N GLY A 17 6.13 9.36 -5.96
CA GLY A 17 5.83 10.49 -5.06
C GLY A 17 6.72 10.60 -3.82
N TYR A 18 7.59 9.62 -3.55
CA TYR A 18 8.65 9.75 -2.55
C TYR A 18 9.98 10.19 -3.19
N ARG A 19 10.70 11.10 -2.53
CA ARG A 19 12.04 11.53 -3.01
C ARG A 19 13.06 10.46 -2.68
N ALA A 20 13.94 10.16 -3.63
CA ALA A 20 15.02 9.17 -3.45
C ALA A 20 15.92 9.50 -2.24
N GLU A 21 16.16 10.78 -1.98
CA GLU A 21 16.95 11.27 -0.84
C GLU A 21 16.32 10.89 0.52
N ASP A 22 15.00 11.03 0.63
CA ASP A 22 14.25 10.71 1.86
C ASP A 22 14.23 9.20 2.11
N VAL A 23 14.12 8.41 1.03
CA VAL A 23 14.20 6.94 1.08
C VAL A 23 15.60 6.51 1.53
N ALA A 24 16.65 7.10 0.94
CA ALA A 24 18.04 6.82 1.32
C ALA A 24 18.32 7.17 2.78
N ALA A 25 17.84 8.33 3.26
CA ALA A 25 17.95 8.74 4.66
C ALA A 25 17.25 7.75 5.60
N SER A 26 16.06 7.28 5.23
CA SER A 26 15.31 6.29 6.01
C SER A 26 16.04 4.95 6.10
N VAL A 27 16.60 4.47 4.99
CA VAL A 27 17.40 3.24 4.95
C VAL A 27 18.64 3.36 5.84
N ALA A 28 19.36 4.49 5.75
CA ALA A 28 20.53 4.74 6.59
C ALA A 28 20.15 4.77 8.08
N TRP A 29 19.03 5.40 8.42
CA TRP A 29 18.53 5.45 9.80
C TRP A 29 18.20 4.05 10.33
N ILE A 30 17.48 3.21 9.56
CA ILE A 30 17.17 1.83 9.96
C ILE A 30 18.44 1.02 10.23
N ARG A 31 19.42 1.09 9.33
CA ARG A 31 20.71 0.39 9.47
C ARG A 31 21.51 0.89 10.67
N SER A 32 21.45 2.19 10.96
CA SER A 32 22.12 2.78 12.14
C SER A 32 21.59 2.23 13.47
N LYS A 33 20.37 1.67 13.46
CA LYS A 33 19.72 1.04 14.61
C LYS A 33 19.89 -0.48 14.63
N GLY A 34 20.70 -1.05 13.73
CA GLY A 34 20.88 -2.50 13.59
C GLY A 34 19.76 -3.22 12.85
N GLY A 35 18.79 -2.48 12.29
CA GLY A 35 17.69 -3.07 11.53
C GLY A 35 18.09 -3.53 10.12
N LEU A 36 17.43 -4.56 9.63
CA LEU A 36 17.59 -5.07 8.26
C LEU A 36 16.53 -4.44 7.35
N VAL A 37 16.95 -3.96 6.18
CA VAL A 37 16.06 -3.37 5.18
C VAL A 37 16.49 -3.71 3.75
N THR A 38 15.52 -4.12 2.93
CA THR A 38 15.65 -4.35 1.49
C THR A 38 14.63 -3.49 0.74
N LEU A 39 15.10 -2.76 -0.27
CA LEU A 39 14.23 -2.09 -1.23
C LEU A 39 14.02 -3.02 -2.43
N ILE A 40 12.78 -3.21 -2.84
CA ILE A 40 12.40 -3.97 -4.03
C ILE A 40 12.06 -2.98 -5.13
N ASP A 41 12.70 -3.15 -6.28
CA ASP A 41 12.30 -2.54 -7.55
C ASP A 41 11.06 -3.28 -8.08
N SER A 42 9.95 -2.57 -8.28
CA SER A 42 8.68 -3.17 -8.66
C SER A 42 7.91 -2.30 -9.65
N LEU A 43 6.95 -2.92 -10.34
CA LEU A 43 6.04 -2.19 -11.21
C LEU A 43 5.14 -1.27 -10.39
N ASP A 44 5.11 0.00 -10.76
CA ASP A 44 4.25 1.00 -10.17
C ASP A 44 2.77 0.67 -10.41
N LEU A 45 2.11 0.17 -9.37
CA LEU A 45 0.66 0.02 -9.35
C LEU A 45 0.06 1.16 -8.52
N GLU A 46 -0.42 2.21 -9.19
CA GLU A 46 -1.03 3.37 -8.53
C GLU A 46 -2.48 3.12 -8.07
N ILE A 47 -2.72 1.99 -7.41
CA ILE A 47 -4.03 1.63 -6.87
C ILE A 47 -3.98 1.74 -5.35
N SER A 48 -4.86 2.55 -4.78
CA SER A 48 -4.98 2.70 -3.32
C SER A 48 -6.37 2.30 -2.84
N SER A 49 -6.48 1.79 -1.61
CA SER A 49 -7.77 1.45 -1.02
C SER A 49 -8.70 2.66 -0.89
N THR A 50 -8.15 3.87 -0.67
CA THR A 50 -8.93 5.11 -0.64
C THR A 50 -9.59 5.37 -1.99
N ASP A 51 -8.83 5.20 -3.06
CA ASP A 51 -9.32 5.39 -4.42
C ASP A 51 -10.35 4.32 -4.81
N ILE A 52 -10.12 3.05 -4.45
CA ILE A 52 -11.10 1.96 -4.62
C ILE A 52 -12.42 2.30 -3.90
N ARG A 53 -12.38 2.65 -2.60
CA ARG A 53 -13.59 2.99 -1.84
C ARG A 53 -14.33 4.18 -2.42
N ASN A 54 -13.61 5.23 -2.85
CA ASN A 54 -14.20 6.39 -3.50
C ASN A 54 -14.87 6.04 -4.83
N ARG A 55 -14.28 5.11 -5.61
CA ARG A 55 -14.90 4.63 -6.85
C ARG A 55 -16.15 3.81 -6.57
N VAL A 56 -16.13 2.92 -5.59
CA VAL A 56 -17.32 2.15 -5.17
C VAL A 56 -18.45 3.10 -4.76
N ALA A 57 -18.15 4.09 -3.91
CA ALA A 57 -19.12 5.08 -3.42
C ALA A 57 -19.75 5.95 -4.53
N LYS A 58 -19.05 6.11 -5.66
CA LYS A 58 -19.44 6.94 -6.82
C LYS A 58 -19.86 6.11 -8.04
N ASP A 59 -19.96 4.80 -7.90
CA ASP A 59 -20.24 3.86 -9.00
C ASP A 59 -19.29 4.03 -10.21
N LEU A 60 -18.00 4.27 -9.94
CA LEU A 60 -16.97 4.38 -10.98
C LEU A 60 -16.32 3.03 -11.28
N PRO A 61 -15.83 2.79 -12.51
CA PRO A 61 -15.19 1.53 -12.88
C PRO A 61 -13.99 1.17 -12.00
N HIS A 62 -14.00 -0.03 -11.41
CA HIS A 62 -12.95 -0.53 -10.51
C HIS A 62 -12.74 -2.06 -10.57
N ARG A 63 -13.36 -2.77 -11.53
CA ARG A 63 -13.32 -4.24 -11.60
C ARG A 63 -11.91 -4.82 -11.70
N SER A 64 -11.02 -4.18 -12.45
CA SER A 64 -9.64 -4.63 -12.65
C SER A 64 -8.69 -4.29 -11.49
N PHE A 65 -9.18 -3.56 -10.47
CA PHE A 65 -8.35 -3.08 -9.37
C PHE A 65 -8.28 -4.06 -8.21
N LEU A 66 -9.11 -5.11 -8.27
CA LEU A 66 -9.33 -6.08 -7.21
C LEU A 66 -9.33 -7.48 -7.79
N HIS A 67 -9.01 -8.45 -6.93
CA HIS A 67 -9.32 -9.84 -7.22
C HIS A 67 -10.85 -10.00 -7.45
N PRO A 68 -11.29 -10.82 -8.42
CA PRO A 68 -12.72 -11.04 -8.70
C PRO A 68 -13.56 -11.33 -7.45
N ASP A 69 -13.10 -12.26 -6.60
CA ASP A 69 -13.83 -12.63 -5.39
C ASP A 69 -13.97 -11.47 -4.38
N VAL A 70 -13.00 -10.55 -4.34
CA VAL A 70 -13.08 -9.36 -3.48
C VAL A 70 -14.06 -8.34 -4.05
N TYR A 71 -14.06 -8.18 -5.37
CA TYR A 71 -15.05 -7.35 -6.06
C TYR A 71 -16.46 -7.88 -5.79
N ASP A 72 -16.69 -9.17 -6.02
CA ASP A 72 -17.99 -9.81 -5.84
C ASP A 72 -18.47 -9.67 -4.38
N TYR A 73 -17.58 -9.89 -3.40
CA TYR A 73 -17.87 -9.69 -1.98
C TYR A 73 -18.28 -8.25 -1.64
N ILE A 74 -17.59 -7.25 -2.18
CA ILE A 74 -17.94 -5.83 -1.95
C ILE A 74 -19.35 -5.54 -2.46
N HIS A 75 -19.72 -6.06 -3.63
CA HIS A 75 -21.03 -5.81 -4.25
C HIS A 75 -22.16 -6.60 -3.59
N GLU A 76 -21.94 -7.88 -3.27
CA GLU A 76 -22.92 -8.71 -2.56
C GLU A 76 -23.29 -8.11 -1.19
N HIS A 77 -22.29 -7.64 -0.46
CA HIS A 77 -22.46 -7.08 0.88
C HIS A 77 -22.66 -5.56 0.91
N LYS A 78 -22.73 -4.91 -0.26
CA LYS A 78 -22.94 -3.45 -0.38
C LYS A 78 -21.93 -2.62 0.43
N LEU A 79 -20.67 -3.08 0.49
CA LEU A 79 -19.63 -2.39 1.23
C LEU A 79 -19.24 -1.08 0.54
N TYR A 80 -18.86 -0.08 1.34
CA TYR A 80 -18.34 1.22 0.87
C TYR A 80 -19.30 2.03 -0.01
N GLN A 81 -20.58 1.68 -0.05
CA GLN A 81 -21.61 2.50 -0.64
C GLN A 81 -21.87 3.72 0.24
N SER A 82 -22.07 4.88 -0.39
CA SER A 82 -22.51 6.10 0.30
C SER A 82 -23.86 5.80 0.99
N ARG A 83 -23.98 6.04 2.30
CA ARG A 83 -25.30 6.05 2.94
C ARG A 83 -26.05 7.28 2.46
N GLU A 84 -27.27 7.08 1.97
CA GLU A 84 -28.28 8.13 1.87
C GLU A 84 -28.73 8.58 3.26
#